data_AF-A0A336LD25-F1
#
_entry.id   AF-A0A336LD25-F1
#
_cell.length_a   1.000
_cell.length_b   1.000
_cell.length_c   1.000
_cell.angle_alpha   90.00
_cell.angle_beta   90.00
_cell.angle_gamma   90.00
#
_symmetry.space_group_name_H-M   'P 1'
#
loop_
_entity.id
_entity.type
_entity.pdbx_description
1 polymer ?
#
loop_
_entity_poly.entity_id
_entity_poly.type
_entity_poly.pdbx_seq_one_letter_code
_entity_poly.pdbx_strand_id
1 'polypeptide(L)'
;MQDKICEVPLNQWNELRDMFAADWPRNIYAYNLLENYIQWNERDPKIKNLKVYSLNGDWSDGTFVVVVSFIHIFLIQTFILK
;
A
#
# COMPACT_ATOMS: atom_id res chain seq x y z
N MET A 1 12.48 -8.81 -19.66
CA MET A 1 11.63 -7.64 -19.39
C MET A 1 12.22 -6.93 -18.18
N GLN A 2 12.20 -5.60 -18.15
CA GLN A 2 12.73 -4.82 -17.05
C GLN A 2 11.62 -4.53 -16.05
N ASP A 3 11.89 -4.70 -14.76
CA ASP A 3 10.93 -4.46 -13.69
C ASP A 3 10.49 -2.99 -13.65
N LYS A 4 9.23 -2.76 -13.31
CA LYS A 4 8.62 -1.42 -13.28
C LYS A 4 7.83 -1.19 -12.01
N ILE A 5 7.84 0.05 -11.54
CA ILE A 5 6.95 0.51 -10.47
C ILE A 5 5.63 0.96 -11.11
N CYS A 6 4.54 0.29 -10.74
CA CYS A 6 3.20 0.55 -11.26
C CYS A 6 2.32 1.16 -10.17
N GLU A 7 1.55 2.20 -10.49
CA GLU A 7 0.62 2.80 -9.54
C GLU A 7 -0.56 1.85 -9.29
N VAL A 8 -0.90 1.62 -8.02
CA VAL A 8 -2.09 0.85 -7.63
C VAL A 8 -3.29 1.79 -7.69
N PRO A 9 -4.29 1.52 -8.55
CA PRO A 9 -5.53 2.28 -8.63
C PRO A 9 -6.20 2.46 -7.27
N LEU A 10 -6.74 3.65 -7.01
CA LEU A 10 -7.39 3.99 -5.74
C LEU A 10 -8.52 3.01 -5.36
N ASN A 11 -9.27 2.53 -6.35
CA ASN A 11 -10.35 1.55 -6.14
C ASN A 11 -9.85 0.15 -5.71
N GLN A 12 -8.54 -0.12 -5.81
CA GLN A 12 -7.90 -1.36 -5.41
C GLN A 12 -7.15 -1.26 -4.06
N TRP A 13 -7.13 -0.08 -3.41
CA TRP A 13 -6.44 0.07 -2.13
C TRP A 13 -7.06 -0.80 -1.02
N ASN A 14 -8.39 -0.95 -1.03
CA ASN A 14 -9.09 -1.84 -0.09
C ASN A 14 -8.68 -3.30 -0.30
N GLU A 15 -8.58 -3.75 -1.56
CA GLU A 15 -8.15 -5.10 -1.90
C GLU A 15 -6.73 -5.37 -1.40
N LEU A 16 -5.80 -4.44 -1.64
CA LEU A 16 -4.43 -4.51 -1.13
C LEU A 16 -4.39 -4.54 0.41
N ARG A 17 -5.18 -3.69 1.10
CA ARG A 17 -5.26 -3.66 2.57
C ARG A 17 -5.74 -5.00 3.12
N ASP A 18 -6.78 -5.57 2.52
CA ASP A 18 -7.46 -6.76 3.03
C ASP A 18 -6.57 -8.02 2.97
N MET A 19 -5.56 -8.05 2.11
CA MET A 19 -4.52 -9.09 2.13
C MET A 19 -3.79 -9.20 3.48
N PHE A 20 -3.66 -8.08 4.19
CA PHE A 20 -2.97 -8.02 5.48
C PHE A 20 -3.88 -8.36 6.67
N ALA A 21 -5.19 -8.59 6.44
CA ALA A 21 -6.13 -8.97 7.49
C ALA A 21 -6.04 -10.46 7.88
N ALA A 22 -5.61 -11.33 6.95
CA ALA A 22 -5.65 -12.79 7.14
C ALA A 22 -4.70 -13.29 8.24
N ASP A 23 -3.51 -12.71 8.38
CA ASP A 23 -2.47 -13.13 9.33
C ASP A 23 -2.36 -12.20 10.55
N TRP A 24 -3.49 -11.78 11.10
CA TRP A 24 -3.51 -10.91 12.28
C TRP A 24 -2.82 -11.56 13.50
N PRO A 25 -1.96 -10.85 14.26
CA PRO A 25 -1.57 -9.45 14.15
C PRO A 25 -0.26 -9.23 13.37
N ARG A 26 0.29 -10.26 12.71
CA ARG A 26 1.62 -10.21 12.06
C ARG A 26 1.73 -9.03 11.09
N ASN A 27 0.67 -8.76 10.33
CA ASN A 27 0.66 -7.75 9.28
C ASN A 27 -0.09 -6.47 9.69
N ILE A 28 -0.31 -6.25 10.99
CA ILE A 28 -1.07 -5.13 11.54
C ILE A 28 -0.56 -3.76 11.07
N TYR A 29 0.76 -3.63 10.87
CA TYR A 29 1.38 -2.37 10.43
C TYR A 29 1.03 -2.06 8.98
N ALA A 30 1.13 -3.04 8.07
CA ALA A 30 0.78 -2.88 6.66
C ALA A 30 -0.72 -2.55 6.51
N TYR A 31 -1.57 -3.30 7.23
CA TYR A 31 -3.01 -3.06 7.27
C TYR A 31 -3.33 -1.62 7.73
N ASN A 32 -2.82 -1.22 8.90
CA ASN A 32 -3.12 0.10 9.47
C ASN A 32 -2.51 1.25 8.65
N LEU A 33 -1.37 1.04 7.99
CA LEU A 33 -0.79 2.05 7.11
C LEU A 33 -1.74 2.36 5.95
N LEU A 34 -2.21 1.33 5.25
CA LEU A 34 -3.15 1.48 4.14
C LEU A 34 -4.49 2.03 4.61
N GLU A 35 -5.02 1.53 5.71
CA GLU A 35 -6.27 2.02 6.32
C GLU A 35 -6.20 3.52 6.61
N ASN A 36 -5.09 4.00 7.21
CA ASN A 36 -4.91 5.42 7.48
C ASN A 36 -4.95 6.26 6.20
N TYR A 37 -4.25 5.83 5.15
CA TYR A 37 -4.20 6.59 3.91
C TYR A 37 -5.51 6.52 3.10
N ILE A 38 -6.25 5.42 3.17
CA ILE A 38 -7.61 5.31 2.62
C ILE A 38 -8.51 6.35 3.31
N GLN A 39 -8.56 6.35 4.65
CA GLN A 39 -9.37 7.29 5.41
C GLN A 39 -8.95 8.75 5.19
N TRP A 40 -7.65 9.02 5.05
CA TRP A 40 -7.17 10.37 4.74
C TRP A 40 -7.59 10.83 3.34
N ASN A 41 -7.49 9.95 2.34
CA ASN A 41 -7.92 10.26 0.98
C ASN A 41 -9.44 10.49 0.90
N GLU A 42 -10.25 9.76 1.66
CA GLU A 42 -11.70 9.98 1.74
C GLU A 42 -12.05 11.35 2.34
N ARG A 43 -11.29 11.80 3.35
CA ARG A 43 -11.50 13.10 4.01
C ARG A 43 -10.99 14.28 3.18
N ASP A 44 -9.84 14.13 2.55
CA ASP A 44 -9.25 15.13 1.66
C ASP A 44 -8.68 14.47 0.39
N PRO A 45 -9.50 14.38 -0.68
CA PRO A 45 -9.03 13.86 -1.97
C PRO A 45 -7.94 14.72 -2.62
N LYS A 46 -7.62 15.90 -2.07
CA LYS A 46 -6.61 16.81 -2.60
C LYS A 46 -5.25 16.65 -1.92
N ILE A 47 -5.05 15.62 -1.10
CA ILE A 47 -3.72 15.29 -0.55
C ILE A 47 -2.76 15.12 -1.72
N LYS A 48 -1.85 16.08 -1.87
CA LYS A 48 -0.93 16.13 -3.01
C LYS A 48 0.03 14.95 -2.93
N ASN A 49 0.11 14.20 -4.02
CA ASN A 49 1.02 13.08 -4.23
C ASN A 49 0.91 11.95 -3.19
N LEU A 50 -0.28 11.68 -2.66
CA LEU A 50 -0.54 10.41 -1.99
C LEU A 50 -0.76 9.33 -3.07
N LYS A 51 0.18 8.39 -3.17
CA LYS A 51 0.15 7.33 -4.18
C LYS A 51 0.63 6.02 -3.58
N VAL A 52 0.03 4.93 -4.04
CA VAL A 52 0.45 3.56 -3.72
C VAL A 52 0.99 2.92 -4.99
N TYR A 53 2.08 2.17 -4.86
CA TYR A 53 2.73 1.49 -5.97
C TYR A 53 3.03 0.03 -5.65
N SER A 54 3.12 -0.78 -6.70
CA SER A 54 3.53 -2.18 -6.67
C SER A 54 4.62 -2.48 -7.71
N LEU A 55 5.26 -3.64 -7.60
CA LEU A 55 6.22 -4.10 -8.58
C LEU A 55 5.49 -4.81 -9.71
N ASN A 56 5.71 -4.37 -10.96
CA ASN A 56 5.11 -4.95 -12.16
C ASN A 56 3.56 -4.99 -12.16
N GLY A 57 2.89 -4.21 -11.30
CA GLY A 57 1.44 -4.24 -11.16
C GLY A 57 0.93 -5.44 -10.36
N ASP A 58 1.81 -6.17 -9.70
CA ASP A 58 1.50 -7.31 -8.85
C ASP A 58 1.92 -6.99 -7.40
N TRP A 59 1.03 -7.26 -6.47
CA TRP A 59 1.22 -7.08 -5.03
C TRP A 59 0.81 -8.32 -4.25
N SER A 60 0.65 -9.47 -4.94
CA SER A 60 0.24 -10.75 -4.35
C SER A 60 1.23 -11.28 -3.31
N ASP A 61 2.48 -10.84 -3.35
CA ASP A 61 3.52 -11.14 -2.38
C ASP A 61 3.50 -10.22 -1.13
N GLY A 62 2.61 -9.23 -1.11
CA GLY A 62 2.48 -8.24 -0.05
C GLY A 62 3.46 -7.07 -0.15
N THR A 63 4.18 -6.91 -1.27
CA THR A 63 5.10 -5.79 -1.48
C THR A 63 4.38 -4.57 -2.05
N PHE A 64 4.48 -3.42 -1.36
CA PHE A 64 3.96 -2.15 -1.85
C PHE A 64 4.80 -0.95 -1.37
N VAL A 65 4.63 0.19 -2.03
CA VAL A 65 5.25 1.46 -1.66
C VAL A 65 4.17 2.52 -1.52
N VAL A 66 4.16 3.24 -0.41
CA VAL A 66 3.35 4.46 -0.26
C VAL A 66 4.24 5.68 -0.38
N VAL A 67 3.83 6.62 -1.24
CA VAL A 67 4.45 7.93 -1.42
C VAL A 67 3.48 8.98 -0.92
N VAL A 68 3.93 9.89 -0.06
CA VAL A 68 3.19 11.05 0.42
C VAL A 68 4.12 12.28 0.44
N SER A 69 3.62 13.46 0.07
CA SER A 69 4.47 14.65 -0.07
C SER A 69 5.06 15.14 1.26
N PHE A 70 6.34 15.56 1.18
CA PHE A 70 7.22 16.11 2.23
C PHE A 70 7.80 15.12 3.26
N ILE A 71 8.66 14.19 2.82
CA ILE A 71 9.75 13.56 3.63
C ILE A 71 9.52 12.12 4.12
N HIS A 72 8.37 11.46 3.86
CA HIS A 72 8.18 10.07 4.31
C HIS A 72 7.94 9.09 3.16
N ILE A 73 8.93 8.23 2.92
CA ILE A 73 8.81 7.03 2.08
C ILE A 73 8.73 5.84 3.04
N PHE A 74 7.62 5.11 3.02
CA PHE A 74 7.48 3.86 3.77
C PHE A 74 7.60 2.69 2.79
N LEU A 75 8.67 1.91 2.93
CA LEU A 75 8.80 0.59 2.34
C LEU A 75 8.36 -0.42 3.40
N ILE A 76 7.28 -1.15 3.15
CA ILE A 76 6.89 -2.28 3.99
C ILE A 76 7.03 -3.55 3.17
N GLN A 77 7.95 -4.41 3.59
CA GLN A 77 8.05 -5.78 3.12
C GLN A 77 7.65 -6.69 4.29
N THR A 78 6.42 -7.18 4.26
CA THR A 78 5.97 -8.22 5.18
C THR A 78 6.35 -9.56 4.55
N PHE A 79 7.10 -10.39 5.29
CA PHE A 79 7.37 -11.79 4.90
C PHE A 79 6.08 -12.60 5.02
N ILE A 80 5.14 -12.36 4.12
CA ILE A 80 4.02 -13.25 3.85
C ILE A 80 4.60 -14.32 2.93
N LEU A 81 4.38 -15.60 3.25
CA LEU A 81 4.93 -16.80 2.59
C LEU A 81 6.29 -17.31 3.14
N LYS A 82 6.26 -17.78 4.38
CA LYS A 82 6.80 -19.10 4.77
C LYS A 82 5.95 -19.71 5.87
#